data_AF-A0A975W442-F1
#
_entry.id   AF-A0A975W442-F1
#
_cell.length_a   1.000
_cell.length_b   1.000
_cell.length_c   1.000
_cell.angle_alpha   90.00
_cell.angle_beta   90.00
_cell.angle_gamma   90.00
#
_symmetry.space_group_name_H-M   'P 1'
#
loop_
_entity.id
_entity.type
_entity.pdbx_description
1 polymer ?
#
loop_
_entity_poly.entity_id
_entity_poly.type
_entity_poly.pdbx_seq_one_letter_code
_entity_poly.pdbx_strand_id
1 'polypeptide(L)'
;MRHRHLDFEPDRPATSTLPLDPIVQLWILRILLPLGGLHRLLMEGVGSMPLLERVGVRPREIDDEATPATRERHIKRQLKPLWDRAERSAGEIGVPQALADNVARLAALVHLSEAECRILEFVCLLHGVRELDDAADNLGRLSTARIFTMLQHILGLPADAVKQALSPRGQLARSGLVKTEGLLRDDVLCNKLELLSEQFVDTILAPDADPMTLLRGVIARSAPPTLQLDDYPHLGLNLQMLLAYLREAQAQQRPGVNVLLYGPPDHAT
;
A
#
# COMPACT_ATOMS: atom_id res chain seq x y z
N MET A 1 48.77 27.58 7.91
CA MET A 1 48.17 26.90 6.75
C MET A 1 46.98 26.09 7.24
N ARG A 2 45.83 26.71 7.53
CA ARG A 2 44.58 26.70 6.71
C ARG A 2 44.29 25.35 6.04
N HIS A 3 43.75 24.40 6.79
CA HIS A 3 42.97 23.29 6.24
C HIS A 3 41.49 23.71 6.19
N ARG A 4 40.96 23.80 4.97
CA ARG A 4 39.55 24.05 4.67
C ARG A 4 38.74 22.83 5.11
N HIS A 5 37.88 23.00 6.12
CA HIS A 5 36.70 22.18 6.27
C HIS A 5 35.77 22.53 5.10
N LEU A 6 35.58 21.58 4.19
CA LEU A 6 34.50 21.61 3.22
C LEU A 6 33.29 21.03 3.95
N ASP A 7 32.43 21.92 4.45
CA ASP A 7 31.11 21.55 4.93
C ASP A 7 30.30 21.03 3.72
N PHE A 8 30.03 19.73 3.74
CA PHE A 8 29.15 19.08 2.79
C PHE A 8 27.72 19.24 3.32
N GLU A 9 27.08 20.35 2.97
CA GLU A 9 25.65 20.53 3.15
C GLU A 9 24.93 19.68 2.08
N PRO A 10 24.11 18.67 2.44
CA PRO A 10 23.31 17.98 1.44
C PRO A 10 22.23 18.97 0.98
N ASP A 11 22.27 19.24 -0.32
CA ASP A 11 21.28 19.97 -1.11
C ASP A 11 19.86 19.55 -0.69
N ARG A 12 19.17 20.39 0.08
CA ARG A 12 17.77 20.18 0.45
C ARG A 12 16.94 20.46 -0.80
N PRO A 13 16.26 19.46 -1.41
CA PRO A 13 15.39 19.76 -2.54
C PRO A 13 14.29 20.71 -2.08
N ALA A 14 14.12 21.82 -2.81
CA ALA A 14 13.07 22.79 -2.60
C ALA A 14 11.71 22.10 -2.48
N THR A 15 10.92 22.48 -1.49
CA THR A 15 9.53 22.02 -1.30
C THR A 15 8.78 22.21 -2.62
N SER A 16 8.36 21.12 -3.25
CA SER A 16 7.57 21.17 -4.49
C SER A 16 6.35 22.07 -4.28
N THR A 17 6.21 23.11 -5.12
CA THR A 17 5.12 24.10 -5.10
C THR A 17 3.85 23.62 -5.82
N LEU A 18 3.85 22.38 -6.33
CA LEU A 18 2.68 21.83 -7.01
C LEU A 18 1.60 21.46 -5.99
N PRO A 19 0.31 21.73 -6.30
CA PRO A 19 -0.79 21.34 -5.42
C PRO A 19 -0.84 19.81 -5.29
N LEU A 20 -1.13 19.33 -4.08
CA LEU A 20 -1.38 17.91 -3.83
C LEU A 20 -2.56 17.42 -4.67
N ASP A 21 -2.49 16.16 -5.11
CA ASP A 21 -3.64 15.49 -5.71
C ASP A 21 -4.83 15.53 -4.73
N PRO A 22 -6.06 15.80 -5.19
CA PRO A 22 -7.22 15.96 -4.31
C PRO A 22 -7.47 14.75 -3.41
N ILE A 23 -7.19 13.54 -3.90
CA ILE A 23 -7.35 12.31 -3.10
C ILE A 23 -6.33 12.22 -1.97
N VAL A 24 -5.08 12.59 -2.25
CA VAL A 24 -3.99 12.58 -1.28
C VAL A 24 -4.30 13.60 -0.20
N GLN A 25 -4.75 14.79 -0.59
CA GLN A 25 -5.17 15.82 0.35
C GLN A 25 -6.33 15.34 1.24
N LEU A 26 -7.36 14.69 0.68
CA LEU A 26 -8.46 14.13 1.45
C LEU A 26 -7.97 13.10 2.49
N TRP A 27 -7.10 12.17 2.09
CA TRP A 27 -6.58 11.15 3.00
C TRP A 27 -5.69 11.74 4.09
N ILE A 28 -4.82 12.70 3.77
CA ILE A 28 -4.04 13.40 4.79
C ILE A 28 -4.97 14.13 5.77
N LEU A 29 -6.01 14.81 5.30
CA LEU A 29 -6.97 15.49 6.18
C LEU A 29 -7.71 14.50 7.09
N ARG A 30 -8.09 13.32 6.61
CA ARG A 30 -8.67 12.22 7.41
C ARG A 30 -7.67 11.68 8.45
N ILE A 31 -6.39 11.62 8.13
CA ILE A 31 -5.34 11.20 9.07
C ILE A 31 -5.13 12.26 10.17
N LEU A 32 -5.01 13.53 9.78
CA LEU A 32 -4.67 14.61 10.71
C LEU A 32 -5.82 14.96 11.64
N LEU A 33 -7.07 14.99 11.15
CA LEU A 33 -8.22 15.49 11.92
C LEU A 33 -8.97 14.38 12.68
N PRO A 34 -9.78 13.49 12.05
CA PRO A 34 -10.57 12.52 12.80
C PRO A 34 -9.73 11.39 13.40
N LEU A 35 -8.58 11.03 12.81
CA LEU A 35 -7.70 9.99 13.37
C LEU A 35 -6.67 10.54 14.38
N GLY A 36 -6.63 11.85 14.60
CA GLY A 36 -5.81 12.49 15.63
C GLY A 36 -4.32 12.61 15.29
N GLY A 37 -3.91 12.38 14.05
CA GLY A 37 -2.51 12.52 13.63
C GLY A 37 -1.93 13.91 13.89
N LEU A 38 -2.74 14.97 13.81
CA LEU A 38 -2.28 16.34 14.07
C LEU A 38 -1.70 16.52 15.48
N HIS A 39 -2.28 15.88 16.49
CA HIS A 39 -1.82 16.04 17.86
C HIS A 39 -0.37 15.54 18.01
N ARG A 40 -0.07 14.36 17.45
CA ARG A 40 1.29 13.79 17.48
C ARG A 40 2.26 14.62 16.64
N LEU A 41 1.84 15.03 15.45
CA LEU A 41 2.63 15.88 14.55
C LEU A 41 3.13 17.16 15.23
N LEU A 42 2.31 17.76 16.10
CA LEU A 42 2.69 18.97 16.83
C LEU A 42 3.57 18.71 18.05
N MET A 43 3.49 17.51 18.65
CA MET A 43 4.31 17.13 19.79
C MET A 43 5.77 16.80 19.41
N GLU A 44 6.01 16.33 18.18
CA GLU A 44 7.36 15.93 17.70
C GLU A 44 8.19 17.11 17.12
N GLY A 45 7.61 18.32 17.06
CA GLY A 45 8.33 19.58 17.29
C GLY A 45 9.15 20.21 16.16
N VAL A 46 9.64 19.51 15.12
CA VAL A 46 10.58 20.15 14.17
C VAL A 46 10.27 19.92 12.68
N GLY A 47 9.53 18.85 12.32
CA GLY A 47 9.26 18.49 10.91
C GLY A 47 7.85 18.80 10.40
N SER A 48 6.98 19.40 11.21
CA SER A 48 5.53 19.45 10.92
C SER A 48 5.10 20.53 9.93
N MET A 49 5.84 21.64 9.85
CA MET A 49 5.42 22.80 9.05
C MET A 49 5.38 22.54 7.53
N PRO A 50 6.35 21.82 6.91
CA PRO A 50 6.28 21.52 5.48
C PRO A 50 5.01 20.76 5.07
N LEU A 51 4.62 19.75 5.85
CA LEU A 51 3.37 19.00 5.60
C LEU A 51 2.15 19.91 5.78
N LEU A 52 2.11 20.69 6.87
CA LEU A 52 1.01 21.60 7.17
C LEU A 52 0.83 22.67 6.09
N GLU A 53 1.93 23.26 5.60
CA GLU A 53 1.92 24.20 4.48
C GLU A 53 1.34 23.57 3.21
N ARG A 54 1.78 22.35 2.88
CA ARG A 54 1.30 21.62 1.69
C ARG A 54 -0.19 21.31 1.73
N VAL A 55 -0.76 21.04 2.91
CA VAL A 55 -2.21 20.82 3.05
C VAL A 55 -3.02 22.11 3.19
N GLY A 56 -2.37 23.28 3.20
CA GLY A 56 -3.00 24.59 3.14
C GLY A 56 -2.99 25.39 4.44
N VAL A 57 -2.22 25.00 5.46
CA VAL A 57 -1.99 25.81 6.66
C VAL A 57 -1.06 26.97 6.32
N ARG A 58 -1.35 28.15 6.85
CA ARG A 58 -0.50 29.34 6.70
C ARG A 58 0.29 29.56 8.00
N PRO A 59 1.61 29.27 8.03
CA PRO A 59 2.42 29.36 9.25
C PRO A 59 2.50 30.78 9.79
N ARG A 60 2.47 31.79 8.92
CA ARG A 60 2.52 33.21 9.29
C ARG A 60 1.33 33.68 10.14
N GLU A 61 0.25 32.89 10.16
CA GLU A 61 -0.95 33.17 10.96
C GLU A 61 -0.92 32.44 12.32
N ILE A 62 0.13 31.65 12.57
CA ILE A 62 0.35 30.93 13.83
C ILE A 62 1.24 31.77 14.75
N ASP A 63 0.76 32.03 15.95
CA ASP A 63 1.54 32.67 17.01
C ASP A 63 2.59 31.69 17.57
N ASP A 64 3.87 32.04 17.41
CA ASP A 64 5.01 31.23 17.85
C ASP A 64 5.07 31.11 19.38
N GLU A 65 4.54 32.09 20.12
CA GLU A 65 4.49 32.10 21.59
C GLU A 65 3.27 31.33 22.15
N ALA A 66 2.38 30.85 21.28
CA ALA A 66 1.18 30.15 21.70
C ALA A 66 1.49 28.78 22.33
N THR A 67 0.72 28.42 23.37
CA THR A 67 0.76 27.08 23.96
C THR A 67 0.46 25.99 22.91
N PRO A 68 0.97 24.75 23.06
CA PRO A 68 0.71 23.66 22.12
C PRO A 68 -0.78 23.44 21.82
N ALA A 69 -1.62 23.52 22.85
CA ALA A 69 -3.08 23.36 22.71
C ALA A 69 -3.73 24.50 21.91
N THR A 70 -3.27 25.74 22.10
CA THR A 70 -3.74 26.90 21.32
C THR A 70 -3.31 26.78 19.85
N ARG A 71 -2.07 26.36 19.61
CA ARG A 71 -1.51 26.11 18.28
C ARG A 71 -2.30 25.03 17.54
N GLU A 72 -2.55 23.90 18.19
CA GLU A 72 -3.36 22.81 17.63
C GLU A 72 -4.77 23.28 17.26
N ARG A 73 -5.42 24.05 18.15
CA ARG A 73 -6.75 24.61 17.87
C ARG A 73 -6.75 25.57 16.69
N HIS A 74 -5.72 26.41 16.56
CA HIS A 74 -5.58 27.34 15.44
C HIS A 74 -5.43 26.58 14.11
N ILE A 75 -4.55 25.58 14.07
CA ILE A 75 -4.34 24.75 12.89
C ILE A 75 -5.62 23.99 12.51
N LYS A 76 -6.32 23.39 13.49
CA LYS A 76 -7.63 22.74 13.24
C LYS A 76 -8.65 23.70 12.62
N ARG A 77 -8.67 24.98 13.01
CA ARG A 77 -9.58 25.98 12.41
C ARG A 77 -9.27 26.26 10.95
N GLN A 78 -8.00 26.22 10.55
CA GLN A 78 -7.62 26.38 9.14
C GLN A 78 -7.91 25.11 8.32
N LEU A 79 -7.66 23.92 8.87
CA LEU A 79 -7.85 22.65 8.18
C LEU A 79 -9.32 22.21 8.08
N LYS A 80 -10.16 22.56 9.05
CA LYS A 80 -11.56 22.09 9.12
C LYS A 80 -12.39 22.47 7.87
N PRO A 81 -12.36 23.72 7.36
CA PRO A 81 -13.05 24.07 6.12
C PRO A 81 -12.54 23.31 4.88
N LEU A 82 -11.23 23.04 4.82
CA LEU A 82 -10.62 22.25 3.72
C LEU A 82 -11.11 20.81 3.77
N TRP A 83 -11.13 20.20 4.96
CA TRP A 83 -11.67 18.87 5.17
C TRP A 83 -13.16 18.79 4.85
N ASP A 84 -13.98 19.73 5.32
CA ASP A 84 -15.42 19.76 5.03
C ASP A 84 -15.72 19.93 3.53
N ARG A 85 -14.86 20.63 2.80
CA ARG A 85 -14.96 20.73 1.33
C ARG A 85 -14.58 19.40 0.67
N ALA A 86 -13.45 18.80 1.07
CA ALA A 86 -12.97 17.55 0.51
C ALA A 86 -13.92 16.37 0.76
N GLU A 87 -14.52 16.29 1.96
CA GLU A 87 -15.50 15.25 2.30
C GLU A 87 -16.78 15.36 1.49
N ARG A 88 -17.27 16.58 1.21
CA ARG A 88 -18.48 16.78 0.41
C ARG A 88 -18.33 16.27 -1.02
N SER A 89 -17.12 16.36 -1.57
CA SER A 89 -16.80 15.84 -2.91
C SER A 89 -16.10 14.49 -2.89
N ALA A 90 -16.04 13.78 -1.74
CA ALA A 90 -15.23 12.56 -1.61
C ALA A 90 -15.61 11.46 -2.60
N GLY A 91 -16.89 11.35 -2.97
CA GLY A 91 -17.37 10.37 -3.96
C GLY A 91 -16.98 10.69 -5.41
N GLU A 92 -16.55 11.92 -5.68
CA GLU A 92 -16.12 12.39 -7.02
C GLU A 92 -14.59 12.40 -7.14
N ILE A 93 -13.88 12.27 -6.03
CA ILE A 93 -12.42 12.30 -5.99
C ILE A 93 -11.86 10.90 -6.30
N GLY A 94 -11.39 10.74 -7.54
CA GLY A 94 -10.61 9.58 -7.97
C GLY A 94 -9.13 9.71 -7.63
N VAL A 95 -8.40 8.59 -7.74
CA VAL A 95 -6.94 8.60 -7.79
C VAL A 95 -6.43 9.10 -9.14
N PRO A 96 -5.14 9.45 -9.30
CA PRO A 96 -4.58 9.77 -10.61
C PRO A 96 -4.94 8.72 -11.65
N GLN A 97 -5.34 9.17 -12.85
CA GLN A 97 -5.90 8.30 -13.88
C GLN A 97 -4.98 7.12 -14.23
N ALA A 98 -3.67 7.37 -14.32
CA ALA A 98 -2.66 6.34 -14.52
C ALA A 98 -2.75 5.21 -13.49
N LEU A 99 -2.83 5.55 -12.20
CA LEU A 99 -2.96 4.57 -11.12
C LEU A 99 -4.29 3.82 -11.23
N ALA A 100 -5.40 4.52 -11.49
CA ALA A 100 -6.73 3.91 -11.64
C ALA A 100 -6.74 2.87 -12.76
N ASP A 101 -6.21 3.24 -13.94
CA ASP A 101 -6.16 2.36 -15.11
C ASP A 101 -5.24 1.16 -14.85
N ASN A 102 -4.11 1.38 -14.18
CA ASN A 102 -3.14 0.33 -13.87
C ASN A 102 -3.71 -0.68 -12.86
N VAL A 103 -4.35 -0.20 -11.80
CA VAL A 103 -5.04 -1.03 -10.80
C VAL A 103 -6.21 -1.78 -11.43
N ALA A 104 -6.98 -1.16 -12.33
CA ALA A 104 -8.07 -1.83 -13.05
C ALA A 104 -7.57 -3.01 -13.89
N ARG A 105 -6.42 -2.87 -14.57
CA ARG A 105 -5.79 -3.97 -15.33
C ARG A 105 -5.35 -5.12 -14.42
N LEU A 106 -4.76 -4.82 -13.27
CA LEU A 106 -4.41 -5.85 -12.27
C LEU A 106 -5.65 -6.53 -11.70
N ALA A 107 -6.67 -5.74 -11.36
CA ALA A 107 -7.94 -6.22 -10.82
C ALA A 107 -8.62 -7.21 -11.77
N ALA A 108 -8.61 -6.95 -13.07
CA ALA A 108 -9.15 -7.87 -14.07
C ALA A 108 -8.38 -9.21 -14.13
N LEU A 109 -7.08 -9.21 -13.87
CA LEU A 109 -6.25 -10.41 -13.91
C LEU A 109 -6.40 -11.28 -12.66
N VAL A 110 -6.31 -10.66 -11.48
CA VAL A 110 -6.30 -11.39 -10.20
C VAL A 110 -7.65 -11.33 -9.47
N HIS A 111 -8.67 -10.79 -10.13
CA HIS A 111 -10.05 -10.66 -9.64
C HIS A 111 -10.17 -9.92 -8.31
N LEU A 112 -9.57 -8.72 -8.23
CA LEU A 112 -9.73 -7.85 -7.05
C LEU A 112 -11.15 -7.29 -6.98
N SER A 113 -11.69 -7.23 -5.76
CA SER A 113 -12.90 -6.48 -5.43
C SER A 113 -12.64 -4.97 -5.39
N GLU A 114 -13.71 -4.16 -5.42
CA GLU A 114 -13.61 -2.69 -5.32
C GLU A 114 -12.87 -2.24 -4.05
N ALA A 115 -13.11 -2.90 -2.92
CA ALA A 115 -12.43 -2.61 -1.67
C ALA A 115 -10.93 -2.93 -1.73
N GLU A 116 -10.57 -4.03 -2.39
CA GLU A 116 -9.17 -4.41 -2.59
C GLU A 116 -8.46 -3.46 -3.55
N CYS A 117 -9.11 -3.04 -4.64
CA CYS A 117 -8.61 -1.99 -5.52
C CYS A 117 -8.36 -0.70 -4.75
N ARG A 118 -9.32 -0.27 -3.93
CA ARG A 118 -9.20 0.97 -3.16
C ARG A 118 -8.10 0.93 -2.10
N ILE A 119 -7.92 -0.23 -1.46
CA ILE A 119 -6.80 -0.45 -0.53
C ILE A 119 -5.47 -0.44 -1.30
N LEU A 120 -5.38 -1.13 -2.43
CA LEU A 120 -4.16 -1.16 -3.26
C LEU A 120 -3.77 0.25 -3.73
N GLU A 121 -4.72 1.02 -4.26
CA GLU A 121 -4.53 2.43 -4.62
C GLU A 121 -3.94 3.26 -3.47
N PHE A 122 -4.51 3.11 -2.27
CA PHE A 122 -4.02 3.81 -1.09
C PHE A 122 -2.61 3.39 -0.73
N VAL A 123 -2.31 2.09 -0.74
CA VAL A 123 -0.96 1.60 -0.44
C VAL A 123 0.04 2.11 -1.48
N CYS A 124 -0.30 2.09 -2.77
CA CYS A 124 0.56 2.66 -3.82
C CYS A 124 0.88 4.14 -3.58
N LEU A 125 -0.12 4.94 -3.22
CA LEU A 125 0.08 6.37 -2.93
C LEU A 125 0.77 6.58 -1.58
N LEU A 126 0.56 5.71 -0.59
CA LEU A 126 1.24 5.77 0.70
C LEU A 126 2.76 5.58 0.51
N HIS A 127 3.16 4.64 -0.35
CA HIS A 127 4.58 4.41 -0.66
C HIS A 127 5.15 5.41 -1.68
N GLY A 128 4.32 5.97 -2.57
CA GLY A 128 4.75 6.85 -3.65
C GLY A 128 4.68 8.35 -3.35
N VAL A 129 3.87 8.77 -2.36
CA VAL A 129 3.65 10.18 -2.04
C VAL A 129 4.09 10.46 -0.61
N ARG A 130 5.28 11.08 -0.51
CA ARG A 130 5.93 11.38 0.77
C ARG A 130 5.03 12.09 1.78
N GLU A 131 4.17 13.02 1.36
CA GLU A 131 3.32 13.74 2.31
C GLU A 131 2.23 12.87 2.93
N LEU A 132 1.80 11.84 2.21
CA LEU A 132 0.84 10.88 2.74
C LEU A 132 1.52 9.96 3.76
N ASP A 133 2.75 9.53 3.48
CA ASP A 133 3.59 8.77 4.40
C ASP A 133 3.90 9.58 5.66
N ASP A 134 4.45 10.80 5.49
CA ASP A 134 4.73 11.75 6.56
C ASP A 134 3.49 11.97 7.44
N ALA A 135 2.29 12.05 6.87
CA ALA A 135 1.05 12.15 7.64
C ALA A 135 0.74 10.86 8.41
N ALA A 136 0.88 9.69 7.78
CA ALA A 136 0.59 8.38 8.35
C ALA A 136 1.50 8.01 9.53
N ASP A 137 2.77 8.44 9.53
CA ASP A 137 3.73 8.30 10.65
C ASP A 137 3.14 8.81 11.96
N ASN A 138 2.36 9.89 11.88
CA ASN A 138 1.77 10.55 13.04
C ASN A 138 0.64 9.74 13.70
N LEU A 139 0.24 8.62 13.12
CA LEU A 139 -0.73 7.71 13.74
C LEU A 139 -0.09 6.89 14.87
N GLY A 140 1.24 6.77 14.87
CA GLY A 140 2.01 6.07 15.90
C GLY A 140 1.90 4.56 15.86
N ARG A 141 2.24 3.89 16.96
CA ARG A 141 2.19 2.42 17.06
C ARG A 141 0.80 1.89 16.73
N LEU A 142 0.74 0.99 15.74
CA LEU A 142 -0.50 0.42 15.22
C LEU A 142 -0.61 -1.08 15.54
N SER A 143 -1.73 -1.47 16.14
CA SER A 143 -2.18 -2.86 16.15
C SER A 143 -2.96 -3.17 14.87
N THR A 144 -3.08 -4.44 14.49
CA THR A 144 -3.88 -4.87 13.33
C THR A 144 -5.32 -4.35 13.39
N ALA A 145 -5.95 -4.42 14.57
CA ALA A 145 -7.30 -3.88 14.76
C ALA A 145 -7.37 -2.38 14.50
N ARG A 146 -6.34 -1.63 14.93
CA ARG A 146 -6.25 -0.18 14.71
C ARG A 146 -6.05 0.15 13.23
N ILE A 147 -5.25 -0.62 12.49
CA ILE A 147 -5.07 -0.48 11.04
C ILE A 147 -6.41 -0.63 10.33
N PHE A 148 -7.20 -1.65 10.68
CA PHE A 148 -8.50 -1.88 10.03
C PHE A 148 -9.46 -0.72 10.26
N THR A 149 -9.52 -0.19 11.49
CA THR A 149 -10.35 0.99 11.79
C THR A 149 -9.85 2.23 11.06
N MET A 150 -8.53 2.44 10.96
CA MET A 150 -7.95 3.56 10.23
C MET A 150 -8.28 3.49 8.74
N LEU A 151 -8.09 2.34 8.11
CA LEU A 151 -8.38 2.17 6.67
C LEU A 151 -9.87 2.36 6.37
N GLN A 152 -10.78 1.96 7.27
CA GLN A 152 -12.20 2.30 7.12
C GLN A 152 -12.41 3.83 7.04
N HIS A 153 -11.82 4.58 7.97
CA HIS A 153 -11.95 6.03 8.00
C HIS A 153 -11.24 6.72 6.83
N ILE A 154 -10.00 6.33 6.52
CA ILE A 154 -9.20 6.94 5.44
C ILE A 154 -9.85 6.66 4.09
N LEU A 155 -10.32 5.43 3.84
CA LEU A 155 -10.81 5.02 2.53
C LEU A 155 -12.33 5.21 2.38
N GLY A 156 -13.07 5.40 3.47
CA GLY A 156 -14.53 5.45 3.46
C GLY A 156 -15.16 4.08 3.18
N LEU A 157 -14.47 2.99 3.56
CA LEU A 157 -14.91 1.61 3.29
C LEU A 157 -15.65 1.01 4.49
N PRO A 158 -16.64 0.13 4.27
CA PRO A 158 -17.25 -0.66 5.33
C PRO A 158 -16.24 -1.55 6.07
N ALA A 159 -16.46 -1.76 7.37
CA ALA A 159 -15.58 -2.56 8.22
C ALA A 159 -15.36 -3.98 7.69
N ASP A 160 -16.43 -4.60 7.22
CA ASP A 160 -16.51 -5.96 6.69
C ASP A 160 -15.70 -6.08 5.41
N ALA A 161 -15.80 -5.08 4.51
CA ALA A 161 -15.04 -5.02 3.28
C ALA A 161 -13.53 -4.91 3.53
N VAL A 162 -13.11 -4.04 4.46
CA VAL A 162 -11.70 -3.90 4.85
C VAL A 162 -11.16 -5.19 5.47
N LYS A 163 -11.94 -5.82 6.38
CA LYS A 163 -11.56 -7.10 7.00
C LYS A 163 -11.40 -8.21 5.98
N GLN A 164 -12.30 -8.31 5.01
CA GLN A 164 -12.24 -9.34 3.97
C GLN A 164 -11.02 -9.13 3.06
N ALA A 165 -10.82 -7.89 2.58
CA ALA A 165 -9.73 -7.52 1.69
C ALA A 165 -8.34 -7.79 2.29
N LEU A 166 -8.17 -7.50 3.58
CA LEU A 166 -6.91 -7.70 4.32
C LEU A 166 -6.81 -9.07 5.01
N SER A 167 -7.81 -9.94 4.84
CA SER A 167 -7.73 -11.29 5.40
C SER A 167 -6.63 -12.09 4.70
N PRO A 168 -6.02 -13.08 5.36
CA PRO A 168 -5.07 -14.00 4.71
C PRO A 168 -5.67 -14.77 3.52
N ARG A 169 -7.00 -14.78 3.38
CA ARG A 169 -7.74 -15.39 2.28
C ARG A 169 -8.19 -14.39 1.22
N GLY A 170 -8.00 -13.10 1.44
CA GLY A 170 -8.28 -12.02 0.49
C GLY A 170 -7.36 -12.09 -0.72
N GLN A 171 -7.79 -11.53 -1.85
CA GLN A 171 -7.03 -11.58 -3.09
C GLN A 171 -5.76 -10.72 -3.01
N LEU A 172 -5.74 -9.64 -2.23
CA LEU A 172 -4.51 -8.88 -1.99
C LEU A 172 -3.38 -9.75 -1.41
N ALA A 173 -3.69 -10.54 -0.39
CA ALA A 173 -2.73 -11.46 0.22
C ALA A 173 -2.42 -12.65 -0.71
N ARG A 174 -3.44 -13.24 -1.35
CA ARG A 174 -3.27 -14.42 -2.23
C ARG A 174 -2.51 -14.12 -3.51
N SER A 175 -2.66 -12.92 -4.07
CA SER A 175 -1.90 -12.44 -5.23
C SER A 175 -0.51 -11.94 -4.84
N GLY A 176 -0.26 -11.70 -3.55
CA GLY A 176 0.99 -11.14 -3.05
C GLY A 176 1.18 -9.65 -3.36
N LEU A 177 0.15 -8.96 -3.84
CA LEU A 177 0.20 -7.53 -4.16
C LEU A 177 0.38 -6.67 -2.91
N VAL A 178 -0.28 -7.04 -1.81
CA VAL A 178 -0.12 -6.40 -0.51
C VAL A 178 0.06 -7.46 0.55
N LYS A 179 1.13 -7.34 1.35
CA LYS A 179 1.39 -8.19 2.51
C LYS A 179 1.17 -7.40 3.78
N THR A 180 0.42 -8.01 4.70
CA THR A 180 0.30 -7.52 6.08
C THR A 180 1.27 -8.32 6.95
N GLU A 181 2.54 -7.92 7.04
CA GLU A 181 3.52 -8.64 7.84
C GLU A 181 3.36 -8.44 9.35
N GLY A 182 3.81 -9.46 10.10
CA GLY A 182 3.67 -9.59 11.54
C GLY A 182 4.77 -8.91 12.34
N LEU A 183 4.39 -7.83 13.03
CA LEU A 183 4.69 -7.55 14.46
C LEU A 183 6.15 -7.53 14.95
N LEU A 184 7.15 -7.36 14.11
CA LEU A 184 8.51 -7.14 14.58
C LEU A 184 8.90 -5.67 14.41
N ARG A 185 8.65 -4.93 15.51
CA ARG A 185 9.06 -3.55 15.83
C ARG A 185 8.04 -2.44 15.51
N ASP A 186 8.36 -1.25 16.02
CA ASP A 186 7.50 -0.08 16.23
C ASP A 186 7.09 0.62 14.95
N ASP A 187 6.45 -0.12 14.04
CA ASP A 187 6.42 0.33 12.66
C ASP A 187 5.24 1.22 12.32
N VAL A 188 5.58 2.19 11.48
CA VAL A 188 4.75 3.08 10.68
C VAL A 188 3.76 2.28 9.82
N LEU A 189 2.66 2.93 9.40
CA LEU A 189 1.62 2.30 8.57
C LEU A 189 2.16 1.72 7.26
N CYS A 190 3.10 2.40 6.58
CA CYS A 190 3.67 1.95 5.30
C CYS A 190 4.35 0.57 5.41
N ASN A 191 5.15 0.35 6.45
CA ASN A 191 5.79 -0.95 6.74
C ASN A 191 4.80 -2.05 7.11
N LYS A 192 3.59 -1.72 7.58
CA LYS A 192 2.54 -2.71 7.88
C LYS A 192 1.75 -3.13 6.65
N LEU A 193 1.86 -2.37 5.55
CA LEU A 193 1.20 -2.59 4.27
C LEU A 193 2.25 -2.63 3.17
N GLU A 194 3.00 -3.73 3.12
CA GLU A 194 4.10 -3.88 2.17
C GLU A 194 3.57 -4.23 0.80
N LEU A 195 4.10 -3.56 -0.23
CA LEU A 195 3.87 -3.92 -1.61
C LEU A 195 4.80 -5.05 -2.04
N LEU A 196 4.48 -5.64 -3.19
CA LEU A 196 5.24 -6.74 -3.77
C LEU A 196 6.75 -6.42 -3.93
N SER A 197 7.09 -5.18 -4.32
CA SER A 197 8.46 -4.69 -4.45
C SER A 197 8.49 -3.17 -4.54
N GLU A 198 9.65 -2.54 -4.33
CA GLU A 198 9.81 -1.08 -4.53
C GLU A 198 9.56 -0.67 -5.99
N GLN A 199 10.03 -1.47 -6.95
CA GLN A 199 9.79 -1.26 -8.39
C GLN A 199 8.30 -1.26 -8.77
N PHE A 200 7.45 -1.89 -7.92
CA PHE A 200 6.01 -1.89 -8.12
C PHE A 200 5.44 -0.47 -8.06
N VAL A 201 5.91 0.36 -7.12
CA VAL A 201 5.38 1.71 -6.89
C VAL A 201 5.64 2.62 -8.09
N ASP A 202 6.88 2.65 -8.57
CA ASP A 202 7.26 3.49 -9.71
C ASP A 202 6.49 3.09 -10.98
N THR A 203 6.31 1.78 -11.17
CA THR A 203 5.64 1.24 -12.34
C THR A 203 4.12 1.45 -12.27
N ILE A 204 3.49 1.21 -11.11
CA ILE A 204 2.03 1.33 -10.98
C ILE A 204 1.55 2.79 -11.05
N LEU A 205 2.41 3.75 -10.75
CA LEU A 205 2.09 5.18 -10.83
C LEU A 205 2.36 5.78 -12.22
N ALA A 206 3.12 5.10 -13.08
CA ALA A 206 3.46 5.59 -14.40
C ALA A 206 2.30 5.41 -15.43
N PRO A 207 2.03 6.42 -16.29
CA PRO A 207 0.90 6.41 -17.22
C PRO A 207 0.99 5.35 -18.33
N ASP A 208 2.21 5.06 -18.81
CA ASP A 208 2.44 4.12 -19.93
C ASP A 208 2.98 2.76 -19.47
N ALA A 209 2.89 2.44 -18.17
CA ALA A 209 3.37 1.18 -17.66
C ALA A 209 2.46 0.01 -18.07
N ASP A 210 3.05 -1.16 -18.31
CA ASP A 210 2.33 -2.42 -18.31
C ASP A 210 2.46 -3.06 -16.91
N PRO A 211 1.51 -2.81 -15.98
CA PRO A 211 1.59 -3.36 -14.62
C PRO A 211 1.53 -4.89 -14.61
N MET A 212 1.12 -5.53 -15.71
CA MET A 212 1.16 -6.98 -15.87
C MET A 212 2.59 -7.52 -15.83
N THR A 213 3.58 -6.72 -16.23
CA THR A 213 4.99 -7.10 -16.14
C THR A 213 5.43 -7.30 -14.69
N LEU A 214 4.86 -6.57 -13.74
CA LEU A 214 5.15 -6.70 -12.30
C LEU A 214 4.72 -8.06 -11.76
N LEU A 215 3.61 -8.59 -12.27
CA LEU A 215 3.13 -9.92 -11.89
C LEU A 215 3.91 -11.05 -12.57
N ARG A 216 4.58 -10.82 -13.71
CA ARG A 216 5.36 -11.88 -14.41
C ARG A 216 6.58 -12.35 -13.63
N GLY A 217 7.14 -11.53 -12.74
CA GLY A 217 8.20 -11.93 -11.82
C GLY A 217 7.74 -12.86 -10.69
N VAL A 218 6.43 -12.85 -10.38
CA VAL A 218 5.79 -13.65 -9.32
C VAL A 218 5.06 -14.86 -9.89
N ILE A 219 4.44 -14.67 -11.05
CA ILE A 219 3.71 -15.67 -11.83
C ILE A 219 4.56 -15.92 -13.07
N ALA A 220 5.61 -16.73 -12.92
CA ALA A 220 6.36 -17.20 -14.06
C ALA A 220 5.49 -18.17 -14.86
N ARG A 221 5.13 -17.81 -16.09
CA ARG A 221 4.62 -18.80 -17.04
C ARG A 221 5.70 -19.87 -17.19
N SER A 222 5.37 -21.11 -16.84
CA SER A 222 6.28 -22.23 -17.08
C SER A 222 6.61 -22.28 -18.58
N ALA A 223 7.88 -22.53 -18.92
CA ALA A 223 8.25 -22.84 -20.29
C ALA A 223 7.45 -24.08 -20.75
N PRO A 224 7.26 -24.27 -22.07
CA PRO A 224 6.65 -25.50 -22.56
C PRO A 224 7.34 -26.72 -21.93
N PRO A 225 6.59 -27.72 -21.45
CA PRO A 225 7.19 -28.88 -20.83
C PRO A 225 8.11 -29.55 -21.83
N THR A 226 9.39 -29.65 -21.49
CA THR A 226 10.40 -30.37 -22.29
C THR A 226 10.42 -31.87 -21.99
N LEU A 227 9.84 -32.27 -20.85
CA LEU A 227 9.75 -33.64 -20.38
C LEU A 227 8.32 -34.16 -20.50
N GLN A 228 8.18 -35.41 -20.90
CA GLN A 228 6.92 -36.14 -20.97
C GLN A 228 6.74 -37.07 -19.79
N LEU A 229 5.53 -37.62 -19.63
CA LEU A 229 5.21 -38.56 -18.54
C LEU A 229 6.14 -39.79 -18.54
N ASP A 230 6.56 -40.22 -19.73
CA ASP A 230 7.44 -41.38 -19.93
C ASP A 230 8.88 -41.14 -19.45
N ASP A 231 9.29 -39.87 -19.24
CA ASP A 231 10.60 -39.52 -18.68
C ASP A 231 10.67 -39.75 -17.17
N TYR A 232 9.55 -40.08 -16.52
CA TYR A 232 9.45 -40.32 -15.08
C TYR A 232 8.99 -41.76 -14.74
N PRO A 233 9.66 -42.81 -15.23
CA PRO A 233 9.23 -44.19 -15.01
C PRO A 233 9.27 -44.57 -13.53
N HIS A 234 10.13 -43.93 -12.74
CA HIS A 234 10.27 -44.13 -11.29
C HIS A 234 9.03 -43.69 -10.50
N LEU A 235 8.19 -42.81 -11.04
CA LEU A 235 6.95 -42.40 -10.38
C LEU A 235 5.84 -43.46 -10.50
N GLY A 236 5.90 -44.33 -11.52
CA GLY A 236 5.08 -45.53 -11.68
C GLY A 236 3.61 -45.35 -11.26
N LEU A 237 3.20 -46.08 -10.22
CA LEU A 237 1.83 -46.08 -9.71
C LEU A 237 1.39 -44.71 -9.19
N ASN A 238 2.29 -43.93 -8.58
CA ASN A 238 1.96 -42.61 -8.04
C ASN A 238 1.54 -41.65 -9.16
N LEU A 239 2.22 -41.71 -10.31
CA LEU A 239 1.86 -40.91 -11.48
C LEU A 239 0.49 -41.30 -12.03
N GLN A 240 0.20 -42.61 -12.11
CA GLN A 240 -1.11 -43.09 -12.58
C GLN A 240 -2.25 -42.63 -11.67
N MET A 241 -2.07 -42.73 -10.34
CA MET A 241 -3.06 -42.26 -9.36
C MET A 241 -3.26 -40.74 -9.45
N LEU A 242 -2.18 -39.98 -9.56
CA LEU A 242 -2.23 -38.53 -9.70
C LEU A 242 -2.99 -38.12 -10.97
N LEU A 243 -2.69 -38.74 -12.11
CA LEU A 243 -3.38 -38.47 -13.38
C LEU A 243 -4.88 -38.79 -13.30
N ALA A 244 -5.24 -39.92 -12.70
CA ALA A 244 -6.65 -40.27 -12.50
C ALA A 244 -7.36 -39.24 -11.61
N TYR A 245 -6.73 -38.83 -10.50
CA TYR A 245 -7.26 -37.81 -9.60
C TYR A 245 -7.42 -36.45 -10.29
N LEU A 246 -6.43 -36.00 -11.07
CA LEU A 246 -6.48 -34.73 -11.79
C LEU A 246 -7.55 -34.74 -12.89
N ARG A 247 -7.69 -35.84 -13.63
CA ARG A 247 -8.75 -36.01 -14.64
C ARG A 247 -10.14 -35.94 -14.01
N GLU A 248 -10.33 -36.60 -12.86
CA GLU A 248 -11.60 -36.56 -12.14
C GLU A 248 -11.89 -35.15 -11.63
N ALA A 249 -10.88 -34.46 -11.07
CA ALA A 249 -11.02 -33.09 -10.61
C ALA A 249 -11.38 -32.12 -11.75
N GLN A 250 -10.78 -32.30 -12.92
CA GLN A 250 -11.09 -31.54 -14.13
C GLN A 250 -12.51 -31.84 -14.64
N ALA A 251 -12.90 -33.12 -14.72
CA ALA A 251 -14.23 -33.55 -15.16
C ALA A 251 -15.33 -33.00 -14.24
N GLN A 252 -15.07 -32.92 -12.93
CA GLN A 252 -15.96 -32.34 -11.93
C GLN A 252 -15.84 -30.81 -11.81
N GLN A 253 -14.98 -30.16 -12.61
CA GLN A 253 -14.69 -28.72 -12.55
C GLN A 253 -14.41 -28.22 -11.13
N ARG A 254 -13.64 -29.00 -10.36
CA ARG A 254 -13.28 -28.60 -8.99
C ARG A 254 -12.50 -27.27 -9.05
N PRO A 255 -12.79 -26.30 -8.16
CA PRO A 255 -12.16 -24.97 -8.19
C PRO A 255 -10.66 -25.01 -7.90
N GLY A 256 -10.15 -26.11 -7.32
CA GLY A 256 -8.74 -26.36 -7.12
C GLY A 256 -8.49 -27.72 -6.46
N VAL A 257 -7.28 -28.23 -6.61
CA VAL A 257 -6.81 -29.45 -5.96
C VAL A 257 -5.40 -29.24 -5.44
N ASN A 258 -5.10 -29.82 -4.28
CA ASN A 258 -3.77 -29.76 -3.68
C ASN A 258 -3.07 -31.09 -3.91
N VAL A 259 -1.88 -31.03 -4.52
CA VAL A 259 -1.03 -32.18 -4.77
C VAL A 259 0.27 -31.95 -4.01
N LEU A 260 0.60 -32.84 -3.07
CA LEU A 260 1.89 -32.84 -2.40
C LEU A 260 2.84 -33.76 -3.16
N LEU A 261 3.86 -33.17 -3.77
CA LEU A 261 4.99 -33.91 -4.34
C LEU A 261 6.11 -33.93 -3.31
N TYR A 262 6.51 -35.11 -2.87
CA TYR A 262 7.63 -35.31 -1.95
C TYR A 262 8.66 -36.23 -2.59
N GLY A 263 9.90 -35.77 -2.67
CA GLY A 263 11.06 -36.54 -3.07
C GLY A 263 12.23 -36.28 -2.11
N PRO A 264 13.14 -37.24 -1.92
CA PRO A 264 14.37 -36.99 -1.17
C PRO A 264 15.15 -35.84 -1.84
N PRO A 265 15.84 -34.98 -1.08
CA PRO A 265 16.68 -33.94 -1.66
C PRO A 265 17.77 -34.60 -2.50
N ASP A 266 17.98 -34.11 -3.72
CA ASP A 266 19.07 -34.57 -4.57
C ASP A 266 20.40 -34.31 -3.84
N HIS A 267 21.10 -35.38 -3.44
CA HIS A 267 22.50 -35.26 -3.07
C HIS A 267 23.28 -34.96 -4.35
N ALA A 268 23.61 -33.69 -4.56
CA ALA A 268 24.57 -33.30 -5.59
C ALA A 268 25.92 -33.96 -5.24
N THR A 269 26.25 -35.03 -5.94
CA THR A 269 27.61 -35.57 -6.11
C THR A 269 28.09 -35.26 -7.51
#